data_AF-A0A9N6WVV1-F1
#
_entry.id   AF-A0A9N6WVV1-F1
#
_cell.length_a   1.000
_cell.length_b   1.000
_cell.length_c   1.000
_cell.angle_alpha   90.00
_cell.angle_beta   90.00
_cell.angle_gamma   90.00
#
_symmetry.space_group_name_H-M   'P 1'
#
loop_
_entity.id
_entity.type
_entity.pdbx_description
1 polymer ?
#
loop_
_entity_poly.entity_id
_entity_poly.type
_entity_poly.pdbx_seq_one_letter_code
_entity_poly.pdbx_strand_id
1 'polypeptide(L)'
;MCEDWYHGRHLGNPVPSDANSYEEMICDQCVEVHQFLLSYHDELNQISDTTELPSENQSSAQQCCKLKLKTEELETRKDLKKASYWPPGWRAQLCKCASCLKLYNDQGVTFLIDDSDTVQAYEAQGQATRQKQGNDYERGLEALASLNRVQQVEAISEFNSLQTELKDFLSKFAESRKVVRESDIREFFEELQSRKRQRLEMPDLCR
;
A
#
# COMPACT_ATOMS: atom_id res chain seq x y z
N MET A 1 -4.45 -9.02 10.54
CA MET A 1 -3.32 -8.29 9.93
C MET A 1 -3.50 -6.79 10.13
N CYS A 2 -2.41 -6.01 10.34
CA CYS A 2 -2.51 -4.63 10.82
C CYS A 2 -2.52 -3.53 9.76
N GLU A 3 -2.08 -3.79 8.51
CA GLU A 3 -1.96 -2.78 7.45
C GLU A 3 -1.09 -1.55 7.81
N ASP A 4 -0.23 -1.70 8.84
CA ASP A 4 0.66 -0.66 9.30
C ASP A 4 1.93 -0.54 8.45
N TRP A 5 2.54 0.64 8.51
CA TRP A 5 3.76 0.98 7.77
C TRP A 5 4.97 0.94 8.68
N TYR A 6 6.02 0.25 8.25
CA TYR A 6 7.22 0.03 9.06
C TYR A 6 8.49 0.44 8.30
N HIS A 7 9.43 1.06 9.02
CA HIS A 7 10.78 1.20 8.50
C HIS A 7 11.52 -0.14 8.61
N GLY A 8 12.20 -0.58 7.54
CA GLY A 8 12.89 -1.87 7.50
C GLY A 8 13.84 -2.14 8.67
N ARG A 9 14.50 -1.09 9.18
CA ARG A 9 15.40 -1.14 10.36
C ARG A 9 14.72 -1.58 11.66
N HIS A 10 13.39 -1.56 11.75
CA HIS A 10 12.62 -1.91 12.95
C HIS A 10 11.89 -3.26 12.84
N LEU A 11 12.12 -4.04 11.77
CA LEU A 11 11.41 -5.29 11.51
C LEU A 11 12.03 -6.55 12.15
N GLY A 12 13.15 -6.42 12.88
CA GLY A 12 13.82 -7.54 13.55
C GLY A 12 14.55 -8.54 12.63
N ASN A 13 14.24 -8.52 11.33
CA ASN A 13 14.95 -9.21 10.26
C ASN A 13 15.33 -8.21 9.14
N PRO A 14 16.47 -8.41 8.46
CA PRO A 14 16.84 -7.58 7.32
C PRO A 14 15.79 -7.72 6.22
N VAL A 15 15.44 -6.61 5.58
CA VAL A 15 14.63 -6.62 4.36
C VAL A 15 15.44 -7.32 3.27
N PRO A 16 14.88 -8.30 2.55
CA PRO A 16 15.56 -8.94 1.43
C PRO A 16 16.08 -7.91 0.42
N SER A 17 17.35 -8.02 0.03
CA SER A 17 17.99 -7.06 -0.88
C SER A 17 17.39 -7.11 -2.30
N ASP A 18 16.91 -8.28 -2.72
CA ASP A 18 16.20 -8.44 -3.98
C ASP A 18 14.70 -8.14 -3.76
N ALA A 19 14.23 -7.05 -4.34
CA ALA A 19 12.83 -6.63 -4.23
C ALA A 19 11.84 -7.62 -4.88
N ASN A 20 12.33 -8.50 -5.76
CA ASN A 20 11.49 -9.53 -6.39
C ASN A 20 11.46 -10.85 -5.62
N SER A 21 12.25 -10.96 -4.55
CA SER A 21 12.33 -12.20 -3.75
C SER A 21 11.13 -12.42 -2.83
N TYR A 22 10.31 -11.38 -2.62
CA TYR A 22 9.11 -11.45 -1.79
C TYR A 22 7.98 -10.61 -2.39
N GLU A 23 6.75 -11.03 -2.18
CA GLU A 23 5.55 -10.25 -2.52
C GLU A 23 4.98 -9.54 -1.31
N GLU A 24 5.09 -10.15 -0.11
CA GLU A 24 4.43 -9.64 1.08
C GLU A 24 5.29 -9.75 2.33
N MET A 25 5.02 -8.86 3.28
CA MET A 25 5.67 -8.82 4.58
C MET A 25 4.60 -8.82 5.68
N ILE A 26 4.78 -9.68 6.67
CA ILE A 26 3.94 -9.74 7.87
C ILE A 26 4.80 -9.31 9.06
N CYS A 27 4.39 -8.27 9.77
CA CYS A 27 5.13 -7.73 10.90
C CYS A 27 5.21 -8.74 12.07
N ASP A 28 6.16 -8.52 12.98
CA ASP A 28 6.40 -9.38 14.14
C ASP A 28 5.15 -9.59 15.01
N GLN A 29 4.41 -8.52 15.29
CA GLN A 29 3.18 -8.60 16.09
C GLN A 29 2.11 -9.46 15.41
N CYS A 30 1.96 -9.34 14.09
CA CYS A 30 0.99 -10.15 13.35
C CYS A 30 1.44 -11.61 13.20
N VAL A 31 2.74 -11.87 13.08
CA VAL A 31 3.30 -13.24 13.13
C VAL A 31 3.01 -13.88 14.49
N GLU A 32 3.17 -13.14 15.58
CA GLU A 32 2.91 -13.62 16.94
C GLU A 32 1.44 -13.98 17.16
N VAL A 33 0.51 -13.22 16.57
CA VAL A 33 -0.94 -13.49 16.61
C VAL A 33 -1.31 -14.66 15.68
N HIS A 34 -0.75 -14.70 14.47
CA HIS A 34 -1.13 -15.65 13.42
C HIS A 34 -0.05 -16.72 13.19
N GLN A 35 0.39 -17.38 14.26
CA GLN A 35 1.52 -18.35 14.23
C GLN A 35 1.32 -19.52 13.27
N PHE A 36 0.07 -19.88 12.95
CA PHE A 36 -0.22 -20.94 11.98
C PHE A 36 0.37 -20.66 10.60
N LEU A 37 0.61 -19.38 10.26
CA LEU A 37 1.24 -18.99 9.01
C LEU A 37 2.69 -19.50 8.95
N LEU A 38 3.42 -19.52 10.07
CA LEU A 38 4.81 -19.98 10.08
C LEU A 38 4.98 -21.42 9.57
N SER A 39 3.97 -22.28 9.77
CA SER A 39 3.97 -23.64 9.21
C SER A 39 4.08 -23.67 7.69
N TYR A 40 3.52 -22.67 6.99
CA TYR A 40 3.64 -22.49 5.55
C TYR A 40 4.96 -21.81 5.17
N HIS A 41 5.39 -20.82 5.96
CA HIS A 41 6.65 -20.10 5.71
C HIS A 41 7.85 -21.04 5.69
N ASP A 42 7.91 -21.99 6.64
CA ASP A 42 9.00 -22.96 6.71
C ASP A 42 9.02 -23.90 5.49
N GLU A 43 7.87 -24.34 5.00
CA GLU A 43 7.77 -25.19 3.80
C GLU A 43 8.31 -24.48 2.57
N LEU A 44 7.92 -23.22 2.42
CA LEU A 44 8.31 -22.37 1.30
C LEU A 44 9.82 -22.15 1.24
N ASN A 45 10.46 -21.95 2.39
CA ASN A 45 11.91 -21.75 2.46
C ASN A 45 12.71 -23.04 2.29
N GLN A 46 12.12 -24.21 2.59
CA GLN A 46 12.77 -25.50 2.32
C GLN A 46 12.76 -25.84 0.81
N ILE A 47 11.80 -25.30 0.05
CA ILE A 47 11.70 -25.50 -1.40
C ILE A 47 12.76 -24.68 -2.16
N SER A 48 13.20 -23.53 -1.64
CA SER A 48 14.22 -22.69 -2.30
C SER A 48 15.64 -23.28 -2.34
N ASP A 49 15.95 -24.29 -1.50
CA ASP A 49 17.27 -24.95 -1.47
C ASP A 49 17.36 -26.18 -2.39
N THR A 50 16.27 -26.58 -3.05
CA THR A 50 16.27 -27.77 -3.93
C THR A 50 15.70 -27.40 -5.30
N THR A 51 16.58 -27.19 -6.28
CA THR A 51 16.22 -27.02 -7.68
C THR A 51 15.71 -28.32 -8.31
N GLU A 52 14.55 -28.85 -7.90
CA GLU A 52 13.79 -29.84 -8.69
C GLU A 52 12.28 -29.66 -8.48
N LEU A 53 11.55 -29.50 -9.59
CA LEU A 53 10.08 -29.49 -9.65
C LEU A 53 9.52 -30.87 -9.22
N PRO A 54 8.61 -30.97 -8.24
CA PRO A 54 7.90 -32.22 -8.02
C PRO A 54 6.81 -32.38 -9.08
N SER A 55 6.92 -33.47 -9.83
CA SER A 55 5.98 -33.91 -10.85
C SER A 55 4.60 -34.23 -10.25
N GLU A 56 3.55 -33.90 -11.01
CA GLU A 56 2.19 -34.34 -10.76
C GLU A 56 2.08 -35.88 -10.83
N ASN A 57 1.78 -36.51 -9.70
CA ASN A 57 0.71 -37.51 -9.51
C ASN A 57 1.07 -38.50 -8.39
N GLN A 58 0.22 -38.57 -7.37
CA GLN A 58 -0.59 -39.76 -7.12
C GLN A 58 -1.64 -39.50 -6.03
N SER A 59 -2.90 -39.70 -6.43
CA SER A 59 -4.10 -39.68 -5.61
C SER A 59 -4.05 -40.73 -4.50
N SER A 60 -4.32 -40.32 -3.26
CA SER A 60 -4.93 -41.17 -2.24
C SER A 60 -5.86 -40.32 -1.37
N ALA A 61 -7.09 -40.80 -1.23
CA ALA A 61 -8.21 -40.15 -0.55
C ALA A 61 -8.06 -40.14 0.98
N GLN A 62 -7.09 -39.39 1.49
CA GLN A 62 -7.08 -38.86 2.84
C GLN A 62 -6.80 -37.36 2.74
N GLN A 63 -7.85 -36.53 2.86
CA GLN A 63 -7.70 -35.08 3.00
C GLN A 63 -7.01 -34.76 4.33
N CYS A 64 -5.67 -34.84 4.32
CA CYS A 64 -4.84 -34.41 5.42
C CYS A 64 -4.59 -32.91 5.27
N CYS A 65 -5.19 -32.13 6.18
CA CYS A 65 -4.93 -30.71 6.29
C CYS A 65 -3.43 -30.45 6.54
N LYS A 66 -2.79 -29.60 5.72
CA LYS A 66 -1.37 -29.23 5.85
C LYS A 66 -1.01 -28.72 7.26
N LEU A 67 -1.93 -28.00 7.92
CA LEU A 67 -1.73 -27.45 9.27
C LEU A 67 -1.87 -28.48 10.39
N LYS A 68 -2.64 -29.56 10.18
CA LYS A 68 -2.88 -30.57 11.23
C LYS A 68 -1.64 -31.43 11.52
N LEU A 69 -0.64 -31.41 10.64
CA LEU A 69 0.62 -32.14 10.83
C LEU A 69 1.65 -31.38 11.68
N LYS A 70 1.39 -30.11 12.04
CA LYS A 70 2.40 -29.20 12.61
C LYS A 70 2.01 -28.50 13.92
N THR A 71 0.85 -28.87 14.49
CA THR A 71 0.30 -28.19 15.67
C THR A 71 1.11 -28.48 16.95
N GLU A 72 1.81 -29.61 17.04
CA GLU A 72 2.63 -29.98 18.20
C GLU A 72 3.96 -29.17 18.30
N GLU A 73 4.43 -28.58 17.20
CA GLU A 73 5.67 -27.78 17.15
C GLU A 73 5.44 -26.25 17.32
N LEU A 74 4.19 -25.78 17.34
CA LEU A 74 3.90 -24.35 17.47
C LEU A 74 4.15 -23.81 18.88
N GLU A 75 4.06 -24.64 19.91
CA GLU A 75 4.15 -24.19 21.31
C GLU A 75 5.55 -23.68 21.70
N THR A 76 6.58 -24.03 20.94
CA THR A 76 7.99 -23.62 21.17
C THR A 76 8.39 -22.34 20.44
N ARG A 77 7.52 -21.74 19.61
CA ARG A 77 7.87 -20.61 18.72
C ARG A 77 7.42 -19.22 19.19
N LYS A 78 7.03 -19.09 20.46
CA LYS A 78 6.47 -17.86 21.05
C LYS A 78 7.42 -16.64 21.05
N ASP A 79 8.70 -16.81 20.72
CA ASP A 79 9.72 -15.76 20.83
C ASP A 79 10.20 -15.17 19.48
N LEU A 80 9.52 -15.47 18.36
CA LEU A 80 9.88 -14.91 17.05
C LEU A 80 9.42 -13.45 16.90
N LYS A 81 10.13 -12.52 17.54
CA LYS A 81 9.93 -11.06 17.41
C LYS A 81 10.52 -10.49 16.12
N LYS A 82 10.11 -11.05 14.99
CA LYS A 82 10.70 -10.76 13.69
C LYS A 82 9.63 -10.79 12.60
N ALA A 83 9.72 -9.87 11.66
CA ALA A 83 8.90 -9.89 10.46
C ALA A 83 9.23 -11.11 9.59
N SER A 84 8.21 -11.60 8.88
CA SER A 84 8.33 -12.66 7.88
C SER A 84 8.09 -12.09 6.49
N TYR A 85 8.92 -12.50 5.53
CA TYR A 85 8.82 -12.13 4.12
C TYR A 85 8.39 -13.35 3.32
N TRP A 86 7.42 -13.17 2.44
CA TRP A 86 6.71 -14.26 1.76
C TRP A 86 6.98 -14.22 0.26
N PRO A 87 7.41 -15.34 -0.33
CA PRO A 87 7.79 -15.40 -1.73
C PRO A 87 6.57 -15.20 -2.65
N PRO A 88 6.81 -14.92 -3.94
CA PRO A 88 5.74 -14.82 -4.90
C PRO A 88 4.83 -16.06 -4.96
N GLY A 89 3.51 -15.82 -5.00
CA GLY A 89 2.50 -16.88 -5.11
C GLY A 89 2.29 -17.72 -3.85
N TRP A 90 2.81 -17.29 -2.69
CA TRP A 90 2.69 -18.05 -1.44
C TRP A 90 1.23 -18.32 -1.03
N ARG A 91 0.30 -17.41 -1.31
CA ARG A 91 -1.14 -17.56 -1.02
C ARG A 91 -1.75 -18.80 -1.67
N ALA A 92 -1.27 -19.18 -2.86
CA ALA A 92 -1.74 -20.38 -3.57
C ALA A 92 -1.43 -21.67 -2.80
N GLN A 93 -0.46 -21.63 -1.88
CA GLN A 93 -0.04 -22.79 -1.09
C GLN A 93 -0.87 -22.99 0.19
N LEU A 94 -1.70 -22.01 0.56
CA LEU A 94 -2.60 -22.08 1.71
C LEU A 94 -3.64 -23.18 1.56
N CYS A 95 -3.86 -23.95 2.62
CA CYS A 95 -4.82 -25.04 2.60
C CYS A 95 -6.25 -24.51 2.66
N LYS A 96 -7.10 -24.90 1.70
CA LYS A 96 -8.51 -24.49 1.59
C LYS A 96 -9.50 -25.53 2.13
N CYS A 97 -9.06 -26.44 3.02
CA CYS A 97 -9.95 -27.43 3.64
C CYS A 97 -10.90 -26.78 4.67
N ALA A 98 -12.03 -27.41 4.99
CA ALA A 98 -13.05 -26.87 5.89
C ALA A 98 -12.49 -26.43 7.27
N SER A 99 -11.52 -27.16 7.82
CA SER A 99 -10.89 -26.77 9.08
C SER A 99 -10.00 -25.53 8.96
N CYS A 100 -9.27 -25.37 7.85
CA CYS A 100 -8.45 -24.18 7.63
C CYS A 100 -9.30 -22.95 7.34
N LEU A 101 -10.35 -23.09 6.54
CA LEU A 101 -11.29 -22.01 6.28
C LEU A 101 -11.92 -21.50 7.58
N LYS A 102 -12.30 -22.41 8.48
CA LYS A 102 -12.79 -22.04 9.81
C LYS A 102 -11.70 -21.31 10.62
N LEU A 103 -10.47 -21.83 10.64
CA LEU A 103 -9.34 -21.18 11.33
C LEU A 103 -9.10 -19.75 10.81
N TYR A 104 -9.09 -19.55 9.49
CA TYR A 104 -8.88 -18.21 8.90
C TYR A 104 -10.00 -17.25 9.27
N ASN A 105 -11.24 -17.74 9.33
CA ASN A 105 -12.39 -16.98 9.80
C ASN A 105 -12.27 -16.61 11.29
N ASP A 106 -11.98 -17.59 12.14
CA ASP A 106 -11.82 -17.40 13.59
C ASP A 106 -10.66 -16.43 13.91
N GLN A 107 -9.65 -16.36 13.03
CA GLN A 107 -8.50 -15.45 13.13
C GLN A 107 -8.70 -14.10 12.40
N GLY A 108 -9.84 -13.89 11.71
CA GLY A 108 -10.12 -12.65 10.99
C GLY A 108 -9.19 -12.37 9.79
N VAL A 109 -8.69 -13.43 9.14
CA VAL A 109 -7.73 -13.34 8.02
C VAL A 109 -8.23 -14.09 6.78
N THR A 110 -9.54 -14.11 6.56
CA THR A 110 -10.17 -14.77 5.40
C THR A 110 -9.77 -14.16 4.07
N PHE A 111 -9.31 -12.90 4.05
CA PHE A 111 -8.82 -12.28 2.82
C PHE A 111 -7.55 -12.96 2.27
N LEU A 112 -6.78 -13.68 3.09
CA LEU A 112 -5.54 -14.34 2.64
C LEU A 112 -5.77 -15.43 1.58
N ILE A 113 -6.99 -15.95 1.44
CA ILE A 113 -7.34 -16.96 0.42
C ILE A 113 -7.96 -16.35 -0.84
N ASP A 114 -8.15 -15.04 -0.87
CA ASP A 114 -8.68 -14.28 -2.00
C ASP A 114 -7.52 -13.72 -2.82
N ASP A 115 -7.33 -14.24 -4.03
CA ASP A 115 -6.25 -13.79 -4.92
C ASP A 115 -6.49 -12.36 -5.45
N SER A 116 -7.71 -11.83 -5.31
CA SER A 116 -8.04 -10.45 -5.67
C SER A 116 -7.66 -9.43 -4.58
N ASP A 117 -7.39 -9.88 -3.36
CA ASP A 117 -6.99 -9.03 -2.23
C ASP A 117 -5.44 -8.94 -2.09
N THR A 118 -4.76 -8.99 -3.24
CA THR A 118 -3.31 -8.81 -3.34
C THR A 118 -3.01 -7.37 -3.75
N VAL A 119 -1.89 -6.82 -3.28
CA VAL A 119 -1.41 -5.49 -3.72
C VAL A 119 -1.26 -5.47 -5.26
N GLN A 120 -0.77 -6.57 -5.83
CA GLN A 120 -0.58 -6.75 -7.26
C GLN A 120 -1.90 -6.69 -8.03
N ALA A 121 -2.97 -7.31 -7.53
CA ALA A 121 -4.30 -7.23 -8.14
C ALA A 121 -4.86 -5.80 -8.10
N TYR A 122 -4.70 -5.11 -6.97
CA TYR A 122 -5.11 -3.72 -6.81
C TYR A 122 -4.32 -2.78 -7.74
N GLU A 123 -2.99 -2.93 -7.81
CA GLU A 123 -2.14 -2.17 -8.72
C GLU A 123 -2.50 -2.41 -10.19
N ALA A 124 -2.72 -3.67 -10.58
CA ALA A 124 -3.15 -4.02 -11.93
C ALA A 124 -4.52 -3.40 -12.28
N GLN A 125 -5.47 -3.41 -11.33
CA GLN A 125 -6.76 -2.76 -11.50
C GLN A 125 -6.61 -1.24 -11.62
N GLY A 126 -5.75 -0.62 -10.81
CA GLY A 126 -5.43 0.81 -10.87
C GLY A 126 -4.79 1.18 -12.22
N GLN A 127 -3.84 0.39 -12.70
CA GLN A 127 -3.20 0.58 -14.00
C GLN A 127 -4.19 0.43 -15.16
N ALA A 128 -5.02 -0.62 -15.15
CA ALA A 128 -6.05 -0.83 -16.16
C ALA A 128 -7.08 0.32 -16.17
N THR A 129 -7.42 0.87 -15.00
CA THR A 129 -8.31 2.03 -14.88
C THR A 129 -7.63 3.29 -15.41
N ARG A 130 -6.35 3.52 -15.09
CA ARG A 130 -5.57 4.64 -15.61
C ARG A 130 -5.40 4.59 -17.13
N GLN A 131 -5.22 3.40 -17.70
CA GLN A 131 -5.21 3.21 -19.16
C GLN A 131 -6.55 3.56 -19.80
N LYS A 132 -7.68 3.27 -19.11
CA LYS A 132 -9.03 3.59 -19.60
C LYS A 132 -9.40 5.07 -19.44
N GLN A 133 -8.96 5.72 -18.36
CA GLN A 133 -9.33 7.11 -18.02
C GLN A 133 -8.33 8.15 -18.55
N GLY A 134 -7.19 7.72 -19.11
CA GLY A 134 -6.09 8.60 -19.52
C GLY A 134 -5.24 9.01 -18.32
N ASN A 135 -4.01 9.48 -18.58
CA ASN A 135 -3.15 10.00 -17.52
C ASN A 135 -3.72 11.34 -17.02
N ASP A 136 -3.86 11.56 -15.72
CA ASP A 136 -4.35 12.84 -15.17
C ASP A 136 -3.49 14.03 -15.62
N TYR A 137 -2.20 13.80 -15.84
CA TYR A 137 -1.30 14.78 -16.46
C TYR A 137 -1.74 15.15 -17.89
N GLU A 138 -2.13 14.17 -18.69
CA GLU A 138 -2.59 14.36 -20.06
C GLU A 138 -3.95 15.05 -20.10
N ARG A 139 -4.87 14.67 -19.21
CA ARG A 139 -6.15 15.38 -19.00
C ARG A 139 -5.94 16.83 -18.58
N GLY A 140 -4.96 17.09 -17.71
CA GLY A 140 -4.59 18.44 -17.29
C GLY A 140 -4.01 19.29 -18.43
N LEU A 141 -3.16 18.69 -19.27
CA LEU A 141 -2.63 19.34 -20.46
C LEU A 141 -3.70 19.61 -21.52
N GLU A 142 -4.63 18.68 -21.73
CA GLU A 142 -5.76 18.85 -22.65
C GLU A 142 -6.70 19.97 -22.17
N ALA A 143 -7.01 20.02 -20.88
CA ALA A 143 -7.80 21.10 -20.30
C ALA A 143 -7.12 22.47 -20.47
N LEU A 144 -5.81 22.57 -20.24
CA LEU A 144 -5.05 23.80 -20.51
C LEU A 144 -5.06 24.14 -22.00
N ALA A 145 -4.86 23.17 -22.88
CA ALA A 145 -4.84 23.39 -24.33
C ALA A 145 -6.19 23.89 -24.87
N SER A 146 -7.30 23.55 -24.21
CA SER A 146 -8.65 24.02 -24.57
C SER A 146 -8.89 25.51 -24.29
N LEU A 147 -8.10 26.13 -23.38
CA LEU A 147 -8.22 27.55 -23.04
C LEU A 147 -7.58 28.44 -24.10
N ASN A 148 -7.96 29.71 -24.17
CA ASN A 148 -7.26 30.65 -25.05
C ASN A 148 -5.85 30.97 -24.49
N ARG A 149 -4.93 31.46 -25.35
CA ARG A 149 -3.53 31.72 -24.96
C ARG A 149 -3.38 32.63 -23.74
N VAL A 150 -4.24 33.63 -23.59
CA VAL A 150 -4.19 34.55 -22.44
C VAL A 150 -4.58 33.83 -21.16
N GLN A 151 -5.70 33.09 -21.19
CA GLN A 151 -6.18 32.27 -20.08
C GLN A 151 -5.18 31.16 -19.70
N GLN A 152 -4.50 30.56 -20.69
CA GLN A 152 -3.45 29.57 -20.43
C GLN A 152 -2.28 30.16 -19.64
N VAL A 153 -1.76 31.31 -20.08
CA VAL A 153 -0.63 31.99 -19.43
C VAL A 153 -1.02 32.44 -18.01
N GLU A 154 -2.22 33.00 -17.85
CA GLU A 154 -2.75 33.40 -16.55
C GLU A 154 -2.91 32.19 -15.62
N ALA A 155 -3.53 31.10 -16.10
CA ALA A 155 -3.70 29.88 -15.32
C ALA A 155 -2.36 29.28 -14.87
N ILE A 156 -1.37 29.22 -15.75
CA ILE A 156 -0.01 28.73 -15.42
C ILE A 156 0.65 29.64 -14.39
N SER A 157 0.55 30.96 -14.57
CA SER A 157 1.14 31.94 -13.64
C SER A 157 0.49 31.85 -12.25
N GLU A 158 -0.83 31.78 -12.19
CA GLU A 158 -1.60 31.65 -10.95
C GLU A 158 -1.30 30.31 -10.24
N PHE A 159 -1.13 29.23 -11.00
CA PHE A 159 -0.72 27.94 -10.44
C PHE A 159 0.69 27.99 -9.83
N ASN A 160 1.65 28.59 -10.54
CA ASN A 160 3.02 28.75 -10.02
C ASN A 160 3.06 29.65 -8.77
N SER A 161 2.24 30.72 -8.74
CA SER A 161 2.09 31.56 -7.55
C SER A 161 1.52 30.77 -6.39
N LEU A 162 0.42 30.04 -6.60
CA LEU A 162 -0.19 29.17 -5.60
C LEU A 162 0.81 28.14 -5.06
N GLN A 163 1.56 27.49 -5.95
CA GLN A 163 2.55 26.48 -5.58
C GLN A 163 3.64 27.08 -4.69
N THR A 164 4.12 28.28 -5.03
CA THR A 164 5.17 28.97 -4.26
C THR A 164 4.64 29.38 -2.89
N GLU A 165 3.47 30.03 -2.84
CA GLU A 165 2.85 30.48 -1.59
C GLU A 165 2.50 29.30 -0.67
N LEU A 166 2.01 28.19 -1.23
CA LEU A 166 1.71 26.98 -0.45
C LEU A 166 2.98 26.34 0.11
N LYS A 167 4.07 26.30 -0.67
CA LYS A 167 5.38 25.82 -0.18
C LYS A 167 5.91 26.70 0.95
N ASP A 168 5.81 28.02 0.81
CA ASP A 168 6.23 28.98 1.84
C ASP A 168 5.36 28.92 3.10
N PHE A 169 4.08 28.58 2.95
CA PHE A 169 3.19 28.33 4.08
C PHE A 169 3.60 27.06 4.82
N LEU A 170 3.79 25.95 4.10
CA LEU A 170 4.14 24.64 4.67
C LEU A 170 5.56 24.60 5.26
N SER A 171 6.51 25.38 4.72
CA SER A 171 7.89 25.43 5.24
C SER A 171 7.94 25.91 6.71
N LYS A 172 7.03 26.82 7.10
CA LYS A 172 6.90 27.30 8.49
C LYS A 172 6.57 26.18 9.47
N PHE A 173 5.83 25.16 9.04
CA PHE A 173 5.50 23.99 9.86
C PHE A 173 6.69 23.04 9.99
N ALA A 174 7.47 22.90 8.92
CA ALA A 174 8.71 22.12 8.93
C ALA A 174 9.74 22.74 9.90
N GLU A 175 9.90 24.06 9.89
CA GLU A 175 10.81 24.79 10.79
C GLU A 175 10.36 24.72 12.25
N SER A 176 9.06 24.89 12.51
CA SER A 176 8.48 24.86 13.85
C SER A 176 8.25 23.44 14.41
N ARG A 177 8.52 22.40 13.62
CA ARG A 177 8.23 20.98 13.92
C ARG A 177 6.77 20.74 14.36
N LYS A 178 5.83 21.49 13.79
CA LYS A 178 4.40 21.37 14.06
C LYS A 178 3.75 20.48 13.00
N VAL A 179 2.86 19.57 13.42
CA VAL A 179 2.05 18.77 12.51
C VAL A 179 1.00 19.66 11.83
N VAL A 180 0.94 19.62 10.51
CA VAL A 180 -0.07 20.33 9.70
C VAL A 180 -1.44 19.68 9.94
N ARG A 181 -2.44 20.47 10.31
CA ARG A 181 -3.83 20.04 10.49
C ARG A 181 -4.69 20.51 9.33
N GLU A 182 -5.86 19.88 9.18
CA GLU A 182 -6.85 20.27 8.17
C GLU A 182 -7.27 21.75 8.31
N SER A 183 -7.42 22.24 9.54
CA SER A 183 -7.77 23.64 9.81
C SER A 183 -6.73 24.61 9.26
N ASP A 184 -5.43 24.26 9.34
CA ASP A 184 -4.34 25.12 8.87
C ASP A 184 -4.41 25.28 7.34
N ILE A 185 -4.76 24.21 6.62
CA ILE A 185 -4.92 24.24 5.15
C ILE A 185 -6.18 25.02 4.75
N ARG A 186 -7.28 24.85 5.49
CA ARG A 186 -8.52 25.60 5.23
C ARG A 186 -8.30 27.11 5.39
N GLU A 187 -7.64 27.53 6.46
CA GLU A 187 -7.29 28.93 6.73
C GLU A 187 -6.45 29.52 5.58
N PHE A 188 -5.42 28.81 5.11
CA PHE A 188 -4.61 29.24 3.97
C PHE A 188 -5.45 29.54 2.71
N PHE A 189 -6.37 28.63 2.36
CA PHE A 189 -7.21 28.82 1.16
C PHE A 189 -8.27 29.93 1.35
N GLU A 190 -8.79 30.14 2.56
CA GLU A 190 -9.69 31.25 2.88
C GLU A 190 -8.97 32.60 2.73
N GLU A 191 -7.75 32.72 3.27
CA GLU A 191 -6.90 33.90 3.11
C GLU A 191 -6.59 34.17 1.62
N LEU A 192 -6.22 33.13 0.87
CA LEU A 192 -5.93 33.23 -0.56
C LEU A 192 -7.15 33.74 -1.34
N GLN A 193 -8.35 33.23 -1.05
CA GLN A 193 -9.59 33.67 -1.70
C GLN A 193 -9.94 35.13 -1.35
N SER A 194 -9.76 35.53 -0.10
CA SER A 194 -10.03 36.92 0.34
C SER A 194 -9.16 37.94 -0.40
N ARG A 195 -7.87 37.63 -0.57
CA ARG A 195 -6.92 38.44 -1.34
C ARG A 195 -7.28 38.54 -2.82
N LYS A 196 -7.76 37.45 -3.44
CA LYS A 196 -8.19 37.48 -4.85
C LYS A 196 -9.45 38.32 -5.05
N ARG A 197 -10.41 38.29 -4.12
CA ARG A 197 -11.63 39.12 -4.20
C ARG A 197 -11.31 40.62 -4.15
N GLN A 198 -10.38 41.04 -3.29
CA GLN A 198 -9.97 42.44 -3.19
C GLN A 198 -9.29 42.98 -4.47
N ARG A 199 -8.67 42.11 -5.28
CA ARG A 199 -8.03 42.52 -6.56
C ARG A 199 -9.03 42.77 -7.69
N LEU A 200 -10.23 42.21 -7.62
CA LEU A 200 -11.28 42.40 -8.64
C LEU A 200 -12.12 43.67 -8.40
N GLU A 201 -12.02 44.28 -7.21
CA GLU A 201 -12.62 45.57 -6.89
C GLU A 201 -11.66 46.71 -7.27
N MET A 202 -11.37 46.86 -8.56
CA MET A 202 -10.71 48.06 -9.07
C MET A 202 -11.77 49.15 -9.32
N PRO A 203 -11.69 50.34 -8.70
CA PRO A 203 -12.57 51.45 -9.05
C PRO A 203 -12.32 51.86 -10.51
N ASP A 204 -13.38 51.92 -11.31
CA ASP A 204 -13.40 52.51 -12.67
C ASP A 204 -13.08 54.02 -12.61
N LEU A 205 -11.82 54.36 -12.33
CA LEU A 205 -11.32 55.73 -12.35
C LEU A 205 -10.11 55.78 -13.26
N CYS A 206 -10.39 55.75 -14.57
CA CYS A 206 -9.69 56.50 -15.61
C CYS A 206 -10.42 56.31 -16.95
N ARG A 207 -11.18 57.33 -17.36
CA ARG A 207 -11.63 57.55 -18.73
C ARG A 207 -11.22 58.95 -19.14
#